data_AF-A0A1M6DXC0-F1
#
_entry.id   AF-A0A1M6DXC0-F1
#
_cell.length_a   1.000
_cell.length_b   1.000
_cell.length_c   1.000
_cell.angle_alpha   90.00
_cell.angle_beta   90.00
_cell.angle_gamma   90.00
#
_symmetry.space_group_name_H-M   'P 1'
#
loop_
_entity.id
_entity.type
_entity.pdbx_description
1 polymer ?
#
loop_
_entity_poly.entity_id
_entity_poly.type
_entity_poly.pdbx_seq_one_letter_code
_entity_poly.pdbx_strand_id
1 'polypeptide(L)'
;MIKLNKIIGLIIILFNIYIVWMYLNLFYQYHFTMILFSYKIPDLILFCLVLIGLIGIFIGNRVYTSKWSIKKGVLIDLSLIALVFIIGQLTNL
;
A
#
# COMPACT_ATOMS: atom_id res chain seq x y z
N MET A 1 4.90 27.91 8.79
CA MET A 1 5.76 27.10 7.90
C MET A 1 5.42 25.62 8.10
N ILE A 2 4.92 24.94 7.07
CA ILE A 2 4.64 23.50 7.16
C ILE A 2 5.98 22.75 7.19
N LYS A 3 6.17 21.88 8.19
CA LYS A 3 7.39 21.07 8.31
C LYS A 3 7.42 20.01 7.20
N LEU A 4 8.57 19.82 6.55
CA LEU A 4 8.77 18.87 5.46
C LEU A 4 8.30 17.44 5.82
N ASN A 5 8.54 17.01 7.06
CA ASN A 5 8.07 15.72 7.60
C ASN A 5 6.55 15.53 7.47
N LYS A 6 5.75 16.59 7.66
CA LYS A 6 4.29 16.51 7.55
C LYS A 6 3.85 16.29 6.11
N ILE A 7 4.49 16.99 5.16
CA ILE A 7 4.17 16.86 3.73
C ILE A 7 4.52 15.45 3.26
N ILE A 8 5.75 15.00 3.53
CA ILE A 8 6.21 13.68 3.08
C ILE A 8 5.43 12.57 3.78
N GLY A 9 5.20 12.68 5.09
CA GLY A 9 4.39 11.71 5.82
C GLY A 9 2.96 11.62 5.27
N LEU A 10 2.34 12.74 4.92
CA LEU A 10 1.01 12.76 4.31
C LEU A 10 1.00 12.08 2.93
N ILE A 11 2.01 12.34 2.09
CA ILE A 11 2.14 11.70 0.78
C ILE A 11 2.22 10.17 0.94
N ILE A 12 3.07 9.68 1.86
CA ILE A 12 3.20 8.26 2.16
C ILE A 12 1.85 7.67 2.60
N ILE A 13 1.13 8.35 3.49
CA ILE A 13 -0.18 7.89 3.97
C ILE A 13 -1.17 7.79 2.82
N LEU A 14 -1.31 8.84 2.00
CA LEU A 14 -2.28 8.87 0.90
C LEU A 14 -1.99 7.80 -0.15
N PHE A 15 -0.71 7.61 -0.50
CA PHE A 15 -0.30 6.59 -1.46
C PHE A 15 -0.64 5.18 -0.95
N ASN A 16 -0.38 4.90 0.32
CA ASN A 16 -0.69 3.60 0.90
C ASN A 16 -2.20 3.37 1.13
N ILE A 17 -2.98 4.42 1.41
CA ILE A 17 -4.45 4.33 1.41
C ILE A 17 -4.95 3.90 0.03
N TYR A 18 -4.39 4.47 -1.04
CA TYR A 18 -4.74 4.09 -2.40
C TYR A 18 -4.42 2.60 -2.67
N ILE A 19 -3.27 2.12 -2.23
CA ILE A 19 -2.90 0.69 -2.31
C ILE A 19 -3.94 -0.19 -1.60
N VAL A 20 -4.27 0.14 -0.35
CA VAL A 20 -5.27 -0.61 0.43
C VAL A 20 -6.61 -0.64 -0.28
N TRP A 21 -7.09 0.53 -0.74
CA TRP A 21 -8.35 0.64 -1.46
C TRP A 21 -8.34 -0.20 -2.73
N MET A 22 -7.28 -0.14 -3.53
CA MET A 22 -7.15 -0.88 -4.78
C MET A 22 -7.31 -2.39 -4.58
N TYR A 23 -6.62 -2.96 -3.59
CA TYR A 23 -6.67 -4.41 -3.33
C TYR A 23 -7.96 -4.84 -2.62
N LEU A 24 -8.54 -4.01 -1.74
CA LEU A 24 -9.87 -4.29 -1.18
C LEU A 24 -10.96 -4.24 -2.26
N ASN A 25 -10.87 -3.29 -3.19
CA ASN A 25 -11.80 -3.19 -4.29
C ASN A 25 -11.65 -4.39 -5.24
N LEU A 26 -10.42 -4.85 -5.50
CA LEU A 26 -10.19 -6.06 -6.31
C LEU A 26 -10.77 -7.31 -5.63
N PHE A 27 -10.54 -7.47 -4.32
CA PHE A 27 -11.19 -8.52 -3.54
C PHE A 27 -12.71 -8.43 -3.62
N TYR A 28 -13.28 -7.22 -3.49
CA TYR A 28 -14.71 -7.02 -3.61
C TYR A 28 -15.25 -7.47 -4.97
N GLN A 29 -14.56 -7.10 -6.05
CA GLN A 29 -14.92 -7.51 -7.40
C GLN A 29 -14.85 -9.03 -7.59
N TYR A 30 -13.86 -9.70 -7.01
CA TYR A 30 -13.69 -11.15 -7.13
C TYR A 30 -14.82 -11.97 -6.51
N HIS A 31 -15.44 -11.46 -5.45
CA HIS A 31 -16.37 -12.21 -4.60
C HIS A 31 -17.81 -11.71 -4.65
N PHE A 32 -18.03 -10.43 -4.92
CA PHE A 32 -19.35 -9.80 -4.79
C PHE A 32 -19.86 -9.18 -6.09
N THR A 33 -19.15 -9.36 -7.21
CA THR A 33 -19.59 -8.90 -8.53
C THR A 33 -19.60 -10.04 -9.55
N MET A 34 -20.39 -9.89 -10.61
CA MET A 34 -20.43 -10.85 -11.72
C MET A 34 -19.30 -10.62 -12.74
N ILE A 35 -18.26 -9.87 -12.40
CA ILE A 35 -17.14 -9.60 -13.29
C ILE A 35 -16.33 -10.90 -13.45
N LEU A 36 -16.23 -11.37 -14.69
CA LEU A 36 -15.42 -12.52 -15.07
C LEU A 36 -13.98 -12.07 -15.28
N PHE A 37 -13.11 -12.41 -14.34
CA PHE A 37 -11.67 -12.19 -14.44
C PHE A 37 -11.00 -13.40 -15.10
N SER A 38 -10.15 -13.17 -16.10
CA SER A 38 -9.36 -14.23 -16.75
C SER A 38 -8.41 -14.93 -15.77
N TYR A 39 -7.93 -14.20 -14.77
CA TYR A 39 -7.08 -14.70 -13.68
C TYR A 39 -7.52 -14.09 -12.36
N LYS A 40 -7.62 -14.93 -11.32
CA LYS A 40 -7.89 -14.50 -9.95
C LYS A 40 -6.66 -14.72 -9.09
N ILE A 41 -6.24 -13.67 -8.42
CA ILE A 41 -5.20 -13.73 -7.41
C ILE A 41 -5.74 -14.50 -6.20
N PRO A 42 -4.97 -15.41 -5.59
CA PRO A 42 -5.36 -16.04 -4.33
C PRO A 42 -5.68 -15.00 -3.25
N ASP A 43 -6.78 -15.21 -2.52
CA ASP A 43 -7.25 -14.28 -1.48
C ASP A 43 -6.18 -14.00 -0.41
N LEU A 44 -5.38 -15.01 -0.06
CA LEU A 44 -4.28 -14.86 0.89
C LEU A 44 -3.27 -13.79 0.42
N ILE A 45 -2.95 -13.74 -0.88
CA ILE A 45 -2.03 -12.75 -1.44
C ILE A 45 -2.68 -11.36 -1.42
N LEU A 46 -3.95 -11.26 -1.76
CA LEU A 46 -4.72 -10.01 -1.66
C LEU A 46 -4.70 -9.45 -0.23
N PHE A 47 -4.92 -10.29 0.78
CA PHE A 47 -4.84 -9.86 2.18
C PHE A 47 -3.42 -9.43 2.57
N CYS A 48 -2.38 -10.14 2.11
CA CYS A 48 -1.00 -9.73 2.33
C CYS A 48 -0.72 -8.34 1.73
N LEU A 49 -1.22 -8.04 0.53
CA LEU A 49 -1.04 -6.74 -0.13
C LEU A 49 -1.77 -5.61 0.63
N VAL A 50 -2.97 -5.89 1.14
CA VAL A 50 -3.69 -4.95 2.03
C VAL A 50 -2.89 -4.69 3.31
N LEU A 51 -2.35 -5.74 3.95
CA LEU A 51 -1.53 -5.60 5.16
C LEU A 51 -0.28 -4.75 4.89
N ILE A 52 0.38 -4.93 3.74
CA ILE A 52 1.53 -4.11 3.34
C ILE A 52 1.14 -2.63 3.25
N GLY A 53 0.02 -2.31 2.60
CA GLY A 53 -0.49 -0.94 2.55
C GLY A 53 -0.79 -0.37 3.94
N LEU A 54 -1.40 -1.15 4.83
CA LEU A 54 -1.63 -0.71 6.23
C LEU A 54 -0.32 -0.43 6.99
N ILE A 55 0.72 -1.23 6.77
CA ILE A 55 2.06 -0.99 7.32
C ILE A 55 2.64 0.32 6.76
N GLY A 56 2.49 0.59 5.46
CA GLY A 56 2.92 1.84 4.85
C GLY A 56 2.19 3.08 5.42
N ILE A 57 0.89 2.98 5.70
CA ILE A 57 0.13 4.03 6.41
C ILE A 57 0.73 4.28 7.80
N PHE A 58 1.04 3.21 8.55
CA PHE A 58 1.68 3.34 9.86
C PHE A 58 3.04 4.04 9.77
N ILE A 59 3.87 3.69 8.79
CA ILE A 59 5.18 4.34 8.54
C ILE A 59 4.97 5.82 8.21
N GLY A 60 4.04 6.14 7.31
CA GLY A 60 3.70 7.52 6.95
C GLY A 60 3.28 8.35 8.15
N ASN A 61 2.50 7.77 9.08
CA ASN A 61 2.13 8.43 10.34
C ASN A 61 3.34 8.65 11.27
N ARG A 62 4.29 7.70 11.34
CA ARG A 62 5.53 7.87 12.10
C ARG A 62 6.42 8.98 11.52
N VAL A 63 6.46 9.15 10.21
CA VAL A 63 7.14 10.28 9.54
C VAL A 63 6.39 11.59 9.79
N TYR A 64 5.07 11.60 9.64
CA TYR A 64 4.21 12.78 9.85
C TYR A 64 4.37 13.35 11.26
N THR A 65 4.34 12.48 12.27
CA THR A 65 4.54 12.82 13.69
C THR A 65 6.00 13.09 14.05
N SER A 66 6.92 13.07 13.06
CA SER A 66 8.36 13.27 13.22
C SER A 66 9.03 12.30 14.21
N LYS A 67 8.40 11.16 14.49
CA LYS A 67 8.98 10.09 15.31
C LYS A 67 10.09 9.36 14.56
N TRP A 68 9.97 9.27 13.23
CA TRP A 68 10.99 8.71 12.33
C TRP A 68 11.53 9.79 11.39
N SER A 69 12.78 9.63 10.95
CA SER A 69 13.37 10.50 9.93
C SER A 69 12.74 10.23 8.56
N ILE A 70 12.65 11.28 7.73
CA ILE A 70 12.15 11.18 6.35
C ILE A 70 12.87 10.07 5.59
N LYS A 71 14.22 10.07 5.64
CA LYS A 71 15.04 9.09 4.91
C LYS A 71 14.67 7.65 5.26
N LYS A 72 14.52 7.36 6.56
CA LYS A 72 14.15 6.02 7.04
C LYS A 72 12.74 5.65 6.59
N GLY A 73 11.78 6.57 6.73
CA GLY A 73 10.40 6.31 6.33
C GLY A 73 10.24 6.06 4.84
N VAL A 74 10.83 6.92 4.00
CA VAL A 74 10.78 6.80 2.54
C VAL A 74 11.48 5.53 2.06
N LEU A 75 12.64 5.19 2.62
CA LEU A 75 13.36 3.97 2.21
C LEU A 75 12.58 2.69 2.52
N ILE A 76 11.97 2.61 3.71
CA ILE A 76 11.13 1.45 4.04
C ILE A 76 9.87 1.43 3.18
N ASP A 77 9.19 2.56 3.01
CA ASP A 77 7.99 2.64 2.17
C ASP A 77 8.28 2.23 0.71
N LEU A 78 9.37 2.72 0.13
CA LEU A 78 9.81 2.31 -1.21
C LEU A 78 10.09 0.80 -1.31
N SER A 79 10.67 0.21 -0.27
CA SER A 79 10.89 -1.24 -0.25
C SER A 79 9.58 -2.05 -0.22
N LEU A 80 8.56 -1.54 0.49
CA LEU A 80 7.22 -2.14 0.49
C LEU A 80 6.54 -2.00 -0.86
N ILE A 81 6.64 -0.83 -1.50
CA ILE A 81 6.08 -0.58 -2.83
C ILE A 81 6.75 -1.48 -3.87
N ALA A 82 8.07 -1.65 -3.81
CA ALA A 82 8.79 -2.58 -4.69
C ALA A 82 8.31 -4.02 -4.48
N LEU A 83 8.04 -4.43 -3.24
CA LEU A 83 7.52 -5.76 -2.93
C LEU A 83 6.09 -5.95 -3.46
N VAL A 84 5.22 -4.95 -3.33
CA VAL A 84 3.88 -4.93 -3.94
C VAL A 84 3.97 -5.09 -5.45
N PHE A 85 4.90 -4.37 -6.09
CA PHE A 85 5.12 -4.45 -7.54
C PHE A 85 5.59 -5.85 -7.98
N ILE A 86 6.56 -6.43 -7.28
CA ILE A 86 7.07 -7.78 -7.57
C ILE A 86 5.95 -8.82 -7.43
N ILE A 87 5.15 -8.75 -6.36
CA ILE A 87 4.01 -9.66 -6.18
C ILE A 87 3.01 -9.48 -7.32
N GLY A 88 2.71 -8.24 -7.71
CA GLY A 88 1.83 -7.94 -8.85
C GLY A 88 2.27 -8.68 -10.11
N GLN A 89 3.54 -8.54 -10.49
CA GLN A 89 4.13 -9.22 -11.66
C GLN A 89 4.02 -10.75 -11.56
N LEU A 90 4.28 -11.33 -10.39
CA LEU A 90 4.16 -12.79 -10.18
C LEU A 90 2.72 -13.30 -10.31
N THR A 91 1.74 -12.43 -10.02
CA THR A 91 0.31 -12.78 -10.07
C THR A 91 -0.37 -12.44 -11.40
N ASN A 92 0.40 -12.02 -12.42
CA ASN A 92 -0.09 -11.53 -13.71
C ASN A 92 -1.08 -10.34 -13.58
N LEU A 93 -0.82 -9.46 -12.61
CA LEU A 93 -1.49 -8.17 -12.44
C LEU A 93 -0.85 -7.10 -13.34
#